data_AF-A0A8C6ZIZ7-F1
#
_entry.id   AF-A0A8C6ZIZ7-F1
#
_cell.length_a   1.000
_cell.length_b   1.000
_cell.length_c   1.000
_cell.angle_alpha   90.00
_cell.angle_beta   90.00
_cell.angle_gamma   90.00
#
_symmetry.space_group_name_H-M   'P 1'
#
loop_
_entity.id
_entity.type
_entity.pdbx_description
1 polymer ?
#
loop_
_entity_poly.entity_id
_entity_poly.type
_entity_poly.pdbx_seq_one_letter_code
_entity_poly.pdbx_strand_id
1 'polypeptide(L)'
;MDFWSVHFTECVIACLQNLQELKPLDQCLIGQAKENRRKNRYKNILPYDTTRVPLGVDGGYINASFIRMPVGTEEFVYIACQGPLPTTVADFWQMVWEQDCTVIAMMTQEVEGEKIKCQRYWPDVLNKTIMINDRLRLALVRLQQLKGFVVRVLELEEIQVSESSSRARTGFECSRFWLRDSPLPAFSHDVYAKL
;
A
#
# COMPACT_ATOMS: atom_id res chain seq x y z
N MET A 1 -27.12 -27.64 9.86
CA MET A 1 -26.72 -26.63 8.87
C MET A 1 -27.96 -25.81 8.60
N ASP A 2 -28.00 -24.59 9.09
CA ASP A 2 -29.24 -23.83 9.23
C ASP A 2 -29.61 -23.14 7.92
N PHE A 3 -30.88 -23.26 7.52
CA PHE A 3 -31.45 -22.73 6.28
C PHE A 3 -31.15 -21.22 6.06
N TRP A 4 -31.03 -20.47 7.15
CA TRP A 4 -30.67 -19.05 7.16
C TRP A 4 -29.22 -18.77 6.71
N SER A 5 -28.28 -19.69 6.93
CA SER A 5 -26.88 -19.54 6.55
C SER A 5 -26.66 -19.70 5.04
N VAL A 6 -27.45 -20.56 4.38
CA VAL A 6 -27.38 -20.76 2.92
C VAL A 6 -27.91 -19.53 2.19
N HIS A 7 -29.08 -19.05 2.59
CA HIS A 7 -29.72 -17.91 1.93
C HIS A 7 -28.95 -16.59 2.14
N PHE A 8 -28.35 -16.39 3.32
CA PHE A 8 -27.46 -15.24 3.56
C PHE A 8 -26.21 -15.29 2.65
N THR A 9 -25.63 -16.47 2.46
CA THR A 9 -24.46 -16.65 1.59
C THR A 9 -24.81 -16.40 0.11
N GLU A 10 -25.96 -16.89 -0.35
CA GLU A 10 -26.47 -16.64 -1.70
C GLU A 10 -26.70 -15.15 -1.97
N CYS A 11 -27.33 -14.43 -1.03
CA CYS A 11 -27.54 -13.00 -1.13
C CYS A 11 -26.21 -12.21 -1.18
N VAL A 12 -25.22 -12.59 -0.37
CA VAL A 12 -23.89 -11.95 -0.39
C VAL A 12 -23.17 -12.23 -1.73
N ILE A 13 -23.24 -13.45 -2.25
CA ILE A 13 -22.67 -13.80 -3.56
C ILE A 13 -23.35 -13.02 -4.67
N ALA A 14 -24.68 -12.93 -4.67
CA ALA A 14 -25.44 -12.16 -5.66
C ALA A 14 -25.08 -10.67 -5.60
N CYS A 15 -24.94 -10.10 -4.40
CA CYS A 15 -24.47 -8.73 -4.23
C CYS A 15 -23.05 -8.53 -4.79
N LEU A 16 -22.13 -9.46 -4.54
CA LEU A 16 -20.77 -9.41 -5.09
C LEU A 16 -20.75 -9.51 -6.61
N GLN A 17 -21.60 -10.35 -7.20
CA GLN A 17 -21.75 -10.46 -8.65
C GLN A 17 -22.26 -9.15 -9.26
N ASN A 18 -23.25 -8.52 -8.65
CA ASN A 18 -23.75 -7.21 -9.11
C ASN A 18 -22.67 -6.12 -9.04
N LEU A 19 -21.78 -6.17 -8.04
CA LEU A 19 -20.65 -5.24 -7.95
C LEU A 19 -19.64 -5.42 -9.10
N GLN A 20 -19.53 -6.61 -9.69
CA GLN A 20 -18.65 -6.86 -10.84
C GLN A 20 -19.19 -6.21 -12.13
N GLU A 21 -20.49 -5.88 -12.19
CA GLU A 21 -21.10 -5.20 -13.34
C GLU A 21 -20.97 -3.67 -13.27
N LEU A 22 -20.38 -3.14 -12.20
CA LEU A 22 -20.14 -1.70 -12.09
C LEU A 22 -19.20 -1.22 -13.19
N LYS A 23 -19.61 -0.13 -13.85
CA LYS A 23 -18.78 0.51 -14.88
C LYS A 23 -17.51 1.09 -14.24
N PRO A 24 -16.35 0.91 -14.88
CA PRO A 24 -15.13 1.59 -14.45
C PRO A 24 -15.32 3.12 -14.39
N LEU A 25 -14.66 3.76 -13.43
CA LEU A 25 -14.75 5.22 -13.25
C LEU A 25 -14.12 5.97 -14.43
N ASP A 26 -12.96 5.51 -14.89
CA ASP A 26 -12.27 6.00 -16.07
C ASP A 26 -11.47 4.87 -16.74
N GLN A 27 -10.66 5.23 -17.74
CA GLN A 27 -9.92 4.28 -18.57
C GLN A 27 -8.49 4.01 -18.08
N CYS A 28 -8.06 4.56 -16.94
CA CYS A 28 -6.72 4.37 -16.38
C CYS A 28 -5.57 4.69 -17.36
N LEU A 29 -5.71 5.74 -18.18
CA LEU A 29 -4.80 6.04 -19.30
C LEU A 29 -3.37 6.32 -18.83
N ILE A 30 -3.19 6.97 -17.68
CA ILE A 30 -1.87 7.32 -17.15
C ILE A 30 -1.11 6.04 -16.77
N GLY A 31 -1.78 5.08 -16.15
CA GLY A 31 -1.18 3.77 -15.83
C GLY A 31 -0.83 2.94 -17.07
N GLN A 32 -1.56 3.15 -18.18
CA GLN A 32 -1.33 2.47 -19.46
C GLN A 32 -0.22 3.11 -20.33
N ALA A 33 0.22 4.33 -20.01
CA ALA A 33 1.27 5.03 -20.73
C ALA A 33 2.58 4.22 -20.78
N LYS A 34 3.31 4.30 -21.90
CA LYS A 34 4.45 3.42 -22.19
C LYS A 34 5.55 3.50 -21.12
N GLU A 35 5.78 4.70 -20.62
CA GLU A 35 6.70 5.07 -19.54
C GLU A 35 6.30 4.48 -18.18
N ASN A 36 4.99 4.32 -17.91
CA ASN A 36 4.46 3.88 -16.62
C ASN A 36 4.20 2.37 -16.55
N ARG A 37 4.07 1.68 -17.70
CA ARG A 37 3.81 0.23 -17.75
C ARG A 37 4.76 -0.60 -16.90
N ARG A 38 6.04 -0.20 -16.80
CA ARG A 38 7.07 -0.92 -16.02
C ARG A 38 6.93 -0.72 -14.51
N LYS A 39 6.15 0.27 -14.08
CA LYS A 39 5.85 0.55 -12.67
C LYS A 39 4.63 -0.25 -12.16
N ASN A 40 3.95 -1.00 -13.03
CA ASN A 40 2.80 -1.82 -12.67
C ASN A 40 3.20 -3.28 -12.45
N ARG A 41 2.82 -3.86 -11.31
CA ARG A 41 3.03 -5.29 -11.03
C ARG A 41 2.17 -6.17 -11.94
N TYR A 42 0.94 -5.75 -12.22
CA TYR A 42 0.01 -6.43 -13.11
C TYR A 42 -0.47 -5.47 -14.19
N LYS A 43 -0.52 -5.94 -15.44
CA LYS A 43 -0.91 -5.11 -16.59
C LYS A 43 -2.36 -4.65 -16.54
N ASN A 44 -3.21 -5.42 -15.86
CA ASN A 44 -4.66 -5.25 -15.80
C ASN A 44 -5.14 -4.69 -14.45
N ILE A 45 -4.23 -4.32 -13.53
CA ILE A 45 -4.58 -3.69 -12.27
C ILE A 45 -3.89 -2.33 -12.25
N LEU A 46 -4.67 -1.30 -12.55
CA LEU A 46 -4.21 0.07 -12.72
C LEU A 46 -5.08 1.00 -11.87
N PRO A 47 -4.50 2.08 -11.31
CA PRO A 47 -5.30 3.09 -10.63
C PRO A 47 -6.14 3.86 -11.66
N TYR A 48 -7.31 4.31 -11.24
CA TYR A 48 -8.08 5.30 -12.01
C TYR A 48 -7.31 6.62 -12.07
N ASP A 49 -7.37 7.29 -13.22
CA ASP A 49 -6.65 8.55 -13.45
C ASP A 49 -7.14 9.65 -12.49
N THR A 50 -8.44 9.64 -12.18
CA THR A 50 -9.13 10.60 -11.33
C THR A 50 -8.79 10.48 -9.84
N THR A 51 -8.44 9.28 -9.37
CA THR A 51 -8.19 9.01 -7.94
C THR A 51 -6.76 8.56 -7.65
N ARG A 52 -5.88 8.53 -8.65
CA ARG A 52 -4.48 8.15 -8.47
C ARG A 52 -3.77 9.06 -7.46
N VAL A 53 -2.75 8.53 -6.81
CA VAL A 53 -1.82 9.33 -6.01
C VAL A 53 -0.71 9.87 -6.93
N PRO A 54 -0.52 11.20 -7.02
CA PRO A 54 0.60 11.80 -7.75
C PRO A 54 1.90 11.75 -6.93
N LEU A 55 3.05 11.68 -7.61
CA LEU A 55 4.37 11.78 -6.99
C LEU A 55 5.07 13.09 -7.37
N GLY A 56 5.54 13.83 -6.38
CA GLY A 56 6.27 15.08 -6.57
C GLY A 56 5.46 16.18 -7.26
N VAL A 57 6.15 17.28 -7.57
CA VAL A 57 5.52 18.48 -8.15
C VAL A 57 5.05 18.24 -9.59
N ASP A 58 5.76 17.40 -10.35
CA ASP A 58 5.45 17.10 -11.75
C ASP A 58 4.31 16.07 -11.90
N GLY A 59 3.71 15.61 -10.80
CA GLY A 59 2.56 14.72 -10.83
C GLY A 59 2.88 13.31 -11.36
N GLY A 60 4.07 12.80 -11.02
CA GLY A 60 4.59 11.50 -11.43
C GLY A 60 3.68 10.33 -11.06
N TYR A 61 4.02 9.16 -11.58
CA TYR A 61 3.18 7.96 -11.47
C TYR A 61 3.69 6.96 -10.43
N ILE A 62 2.76 6.53 -9.59
CA ILE A 62 2.80 5.31 -8.77
C ILE A 62 1.45 4.60 -8.90
N ASN A 63 1.45 3.26 -8.85
CA ASN A 63 0.22 2.47 -8.87
C ASN A 63 -0.41 2.48 -7.47
N ALA A 64 -1.14 3.56 -7.19
CA ALA A 64 -1.84 3.81 -5.94
C ALA A 64 -3.06 4.72 -6.20
N SER A 65 -4.10 4.54 -5.40
CA SER A 65 -5.34 5.33 -5.46
C SER A 65 -5.76 5.77 -4.05
N PHE A 66 -6.27 7.01 -3.95
CA PHE A 66 -6.99 7.45 -2.77
C PHE A 66 -8.35 6.76 -2.69
N ILE A 67 -8.68 6.27 -1.49
CA ILE A 67 -9.99 5.75 -1.12
C ILE A 67 -10.51 6.62 0.02
N ARG A 68 -11.62 7.31 -0.21
CA ARG A 68 -12.33 8.10 0.79
C ARG A 68 -13.59 7.37 1.19
N MET A 69 -13.75 7.12 2.48
CA MET A 69 -14.87 6.37 3.03
C MET A 69 -15.58 7.20 4.10
N PRO A 70 -16.75 7.77 3.81
CA PRO A 70 -17.55 8.43 4.82
C PRO A 70 -18.14 7.40 5.79
N VAL A 71 -17.96 7.61 7.10
CA VAL A 71 -18.47 6.75 8.17
C VAL A 71 -19.12 7.63 9.23
N GLY A 72 -20.44 7.76 9.15
CA GLY A 72 -21.18 8.71 9.99
C GLY A 72 -20.82 10.15 9.61
N THR A 73 -20.29 10.91 10.57
CA THR A 73 -19.83 12.30 10.38
C THR A 73 -18.36 12.40 10.00
N GLU A 74 -17.62 11.30 10.05
CA GLU A 74 -16.18 11.27 9.80
C GLU A 74 -15.89 10.81 8.35
N GLU A 75 -14.79 11.27 7.78
CA GLU A 75 -14.24 10.73 6.53
C GLU A 75 -12.92 10.02 6.83
N PHE A 76 -12.86 8.72 6.52
CA PHE A 76 -11.61 7.97 6.56
C PHE A 76 -10.95 7.99 5.19
N VAL A 77 -9.68 8.41 5.14
CA VAL A 77 -8.90 8.46 3.90
C VAL A 77 -7.79 7.42 3.95
N TYR A 78 -7.72 6.61 2.90
CA TYR A 78 -6.72 5.57 2.72
C TYR A 78 -6.05 5.73 1.36
N ILE A 79 -4.85 5.19 1.24
CA ILE A 79 -4.19 4.94 -0.04
C ILE A 79 -4.13 3.43 -0.22
N ALA A 80 -4.84 2.91 -1.22
CA ALA A 80 -4.67 1.54 -1.68
C ALA A 80 -3.61 1.53 -2.78
N CYS A 81 -2.57 0.72 -2.62
CA CYS A 81 -1.48 0.64 -3.59
C CYS A 81 -0.99 -0.80 -3.76
N GLN A 82 -0.33 -1.05 -4.90
CA GLN A 82 0.29 -2.35 -5.13
C GLN A 82 1.49 -2.56 -4.19
N GLY A 83 1.78 -3.82 -3.86
CA GLY A 83 3.06 -4.19 -3.24
C GLY A 83 4.26 -3.71 -4.08
N PRO A 84 5.19 -2.90 -3.52
CA PRO A 84 6.29 -2.30 -4.28
C PRO A 84 7.09 -3.29 -5.12
N LEU A 85 7.52 -2.85 -6.31
CA LEU A 85 8.48 -3.55 -7.15
C LEU A 85 9.91 -3.14 -6.74
N PRO A 86 10.95 -3.91 -7.10
CA PRO A 86 12.34 -3.51 -6.86
C PRO A 86 12.67 -2.10 -7.39
N THR A 87 12.07 -1.72 -8.52
CA THR A 87 12.27 -0.41 -9.17
C THR A 87 11.36 0.70 -8.63
N THR A 88 10.41 0.41 -7.74
CA THR A 88 9.43 1.39 -7.23
C THR A 88 9.45 1.50 -5.70
N VAL A 89 10.48 1.00 -5.02
CA VAL A 89 10.65 1.16 -3.57
C VAL A 89 10.83 2.63 -3.20
N ALA A 90 11.63 3.37 -3.98
CA ALA A 90 11.83 4.80 -3.77
C ALA A 90 10.54 5.60 -3.98
N ASP A 91 9.82 5.31 -5.07
CA ASP A 91 8.49 5.88 -5.38
C ASP A 91 7.51 5.65 -4.21
N PHE A 92 7.48 4.45 -3.63
CA PHE A 92 6.60 4.12 -2.50
C PHE A 92 6.88 4.96 -1.26
N TRP A 93 8.14 5.10 -0.87
CA TRP A 93 8.49 5.90 0.31
C TRP A 93 8.37 7.40 0.07
N GLN A 94 8.58 7.87 -1.16
CA GLN A 94 8.26 9.23 -1.54
C GLN A 94 6.77 9.51 -1.38
N MET A 95 5.89 8.60 -1.83
CA MET A 95 4.45 8.69 -1.61
C MET A 95 4.12 8.77 -0.11
N VAL A 96 4.68 7.86 0.70
CA VAL A 96 4.44 7.83 2.15
C VAL A 96 4.85 9.15 2.82
N TRP A 97 5.97 9.72 2.40
CA TRP A 97 6.47 11.00 2.90
C TRP A 97 5.59 12.18 2.46
N GLU A 98 5.33 12.33 1.15
CA GLU A 98 4.57 13.45 0.58
C GLU A 98 3.11 13.49 1.02
N GLN A 99 2.57 12.33 1.41
CA GLN A 99 1.20 12.20 1.89
C GLN A 99 1.11 12.11 3.42
N ASP A 100 2.21 12.30 4.16
CA ASP A 100 2.23 12.26 5.64
C ASP A 100 1.65 10.95 6.24
N CYS A 101 1.78 9.82 5.55
CA CYS A 101 1.11 8.56 5.88
C CYS A 101 1.72 7.86 7.10
N THR A 102 1.20 8.01 8.32
CA THR A 102 1.85 7.44 9.53
C THR A 102 1.70 5.92 9.75
N VAL A 103 0.80 5.25 9.04
CA VAL A 103 0.52 3.81 9.24
C VAL A 103 0.49 3.06 7.91
N ILE A 104 1.15 1.91 7.86
CA ILE A 104 1.17 1.02 6.70
C ILE A 104 0.64 -0.36 7.09
N ALA A 105 -0.45 -0.78 6.49
CA ALA A 105 -1.03 -2.12 6.61
C ALA A 105 -0.65 -2.97 5.38
N MET A 106 0.30 -3.88 5.56
CA MET A 106 0.70 -4.84 4.53
C MET A 106 -0.12 -6.13 4.70
N MET A 107 -0.96 -6.44 3.71
CA MET A 107 -1.90 -7.57 3.77
C MET A 107 -1.38 -8.83 3.06
N THR A 108 -0.14 -8.81 2.58
CA THR A 108 0.46 -9.89 1.78
C THR A 108 1.79 -10.37 2.37
N GLN A 109 2.24 -11.54 1.91
CA GLN A 109 3.61 -11.98 2.11
C GLN A 109 4.53 -11.42 1.02
N GLU A 110 5.84 -11.42 1.27
CA GLU A 110 6.82 -11.10 0.21
C GLU A 110 6.78 -12.15 -0.91
N VAL A 111 6.64 -13.42 -0.51
CA VAL A 111 6.57 -14.59 -1.40
C VAL A 111 5.42 -15.48 -0.95
N GLU A 112 4.59 -15.92 -1.91
CA GLU A 112 3.57 -16.95 -1.71
C GLU A 112 3.81 -18.08 -2.71
N GLY A 113 4.08 -19.29 -2.21
CA GLY A 113 4.58 -20.38 -3.05
C GLY A 113 5.92 -19.99 -3.69
N GLU A 114 5.95 -19.98 -5.02
CA GLU A 114 7.14 -19.61 -5.81
C GLU A 114 7.06 -18.18 -6.39
N LYS A 115 5.99 -17.44 -6.10
CA LYS A 115 5.74 -16.12 -6.71
C LYS A 115 6.05 -15.00 -5.72
N ILE A 116 6.88 -14.04 -6.16
CA ILE A 116 7.13 -12.79 -5.45
C ILE A 116 5.89 -11.89 -5.56
N LYS A 117 5.26 -11.62 -4.41
CA LYS A 117 4.04 -10.81 -4.30
C LYS A 117 4.35 -9.37 -3.93
N CYS A 118 5.37 -9.14 -3.12
CA CYS A 118 5.80 -7.82 -2.68
C CYS A 118 7.31 -7.79 -2.45
N GLN A 119 8.00 -6.79 -3.00
CA GLN A 119 9.41 -6.58 -2.68
C GLN A 119 9.50 -6.07 -1.23
N ARG A 120 10.47 -6.57 -0.46
CA ARG A 120 10.78 -5.99 0.84
C ARG A 120 11.26 -4.54 0.65
N TYR A 121 10.52 -3.60 1.23
CA TYR A 121 10.78 -2.16 1.13
C TYR A 121 11.30 -1.55 2.45
N TRP A 122 11.68 -2.37 3.43
CA TRP A 122 12.22 -1.93 4.72
C TRP A 122 13.53 -2.66 5.05
N PRO A 123 14.44 -2.09 5.86
CA PRO A 123 15.62 -2.78 6.34
C PRO A 123 15.26 -3.91 7.31
N ASP A 124 15.95 -5.04 7.23
CA ASP A 124 15.73 -6.23 8.08
C ASP A 124 16.61 -6.27 9.32
N VAL A 125 17.60 -5.37 9.42
CA VAL A 125 18.48 -5.23 10.58
C VAL A 125 18.03 -4.05 11.44
N LEU A 126 17.79 -4.31 12.73
CA LEU A 126 17.44 -3.28 13.70
C LEU A 126 18.50 -2.19 13.77
N ASN A 127 18.05 -0.93 13.82
CA ASN A 127 18.83 0.30 13.89
C ASN A 127 19.81 0.51 12.72
N LYS A 128 19.77 -0.33 11.69
CA LYS A 128 20.51 -0.09 10.46
C LYS A 128 19.70 0.86 9.58
N THR A 129 20.35 1.92 9.15
CA THR A 129 19.78 2.88 8.21
C THR A 129 20.08 2.49 6.77
N ILE A 130 19.13 2.75 5.87
CA ILE A 130 19.32 2.66 4.42
C ILE A 130 18.87 3.96 3.77
N MET A 131 19.58 4.40 2.73
CA MET A 131 19.13 5.49 1.87
C MET A 131 18.11 4.94 0.89
N ILE A 132 16.93 5.55 0.85
CA ILE A 132 15.86 5.18 -0.09
C ILE A 132 16.02 5.95 -1.41
N ASN A 133 16.36 7.23 -1.30
CA ASN A 133 16.79 8.11 -2.38
C ASN A 133 17.78 9.14 -1.80
N ASP A 134 18.11 10.19 -2.54
CA ASP A 134 19.11 11.18 -2.12
C ASP A 134 18.70 12.00 -0.88
N ARG A 135 17.43 11.95 -0.48
CA ARG A 135 16.86 12.75 0.61
C ARG A 135 16.32 11.89 1.76
N LEU A 136 15.71 10.75 1.47
CA LEU A 136 14.99 9.95 2.45
C LEU A 136 15.87 8.82 2.99
N ARG A 137 15.97 8.75 4.32
CA ARG A 137 16.65 7.68 5.05
C ARG A 137 15.64 6.92 5.90
N LEU A 138 15.69 5.59 5.82
CA LEU A 138 14.79 4.69 6.54
C LEU A 138 15.56 3.84 7.54
N ALA A 139 15.00 3.64 8.73
CA ALA A 139 15.51 2.73 9.76
C ALA A 139 14.40 1.83 10.31
N LEU A 140 14.75 0.59 10.66
CA LEU A 140 13.88 -0.28 11.47
C LEU A 140 14.28 -0.10 12.94
N VAL A 141 13.41 0.50 13.76
CA VAL A 141 13.73 0.79 15.16
C VAL A 141 13.14 -0.22 16.12
N ARG A 142 12.02 -0.85 15.77
CA ARG A 142 11.39 -1.89 16.59
C ARG A 142 10.73 -2.95 15.73
N LEU A 143 10.84 -4.20 16.15
CA LEU A 143 10.16 -5.34 15.56
C LEU A 143 9.45 -6.10 16.68
N GLN A 144 8.15 -6.32 16.53
CA GLN A 144 7.35 -7.14 17.42
C GLN A 144 6.58 -8.18 16.61
N GLN A 145 6.88 -9.45 16.88
CA GLN A 145 6.17 -10.58 16.30
C GLN A 145 4.98 -10.93 17.20
N LEU A 146 3.77 -10.93 16.64
CA LEU A 146 2.54 -11.34 17.32
C LEU A 146 1.93 -12.54 16.60
N LYS A 147 0.92 -13.16 17.22
CA LYS A 147 0.16 -14.25 16.58
C LYS A 147 -0.68 -13.65 15.46
N GLY A 148 -0.36 -14.01 14.22
CA GLY A 148 -1.13 -13.56 13.06
C GLY A 148 -0.76 -12.18 12.52
N PHE A 149 0.19 -11.42 13.10
CA PHE A 149 0.74 -10.21 12.47
C PHE A 149 2.12 -9.85 13.01
N VAL A 150 2.85 -9.02 12.26
CA VAL A 150 4.16 -8.48 12.65
C VAL A 150 4.08 -6.96 12.65
N VAL A 151 4.42 -6.34 13.77
CA VAL A 151 4.50 -4.89 13.88
C VAL A 151 5.95 -4.46 13.72
N ARG A 152 6.20 -3.54 12.79
CA ARG A 152 7.49 -2.88 12.59
C ARG A 152 7.31 -1.39 12.86
N VAL A 153 8.13 -0.84 13.73
CA VAL A 153 8.26 0.61 13.83
C VAL A 153 9.43 1.03 12.98
N LEU A 154 9.14 1.88 12.02
CA LEU A 154 10.11 2.42 11.07
C LEU A 154 10.25 3.92 11.32
N GLU A 155 11.46 4.45 11.16
CA GLU A 155 11.70 5.89 11.15
C GLU A 155 12.13 6.31 9.74
N LEU A 156 11.38 7.24 9.14
CA LEU A 156 11.75 7.91 7.90
C LEU A 156 12.20 9.32 8.26
N GLU A 157 13.38 9.70 7.77
CA GLU A 157 13.97 11.01 7.99
C GLU A 157 14.36 11.60 6.65
N GLU A 158 14.00 12.86 6.44
CA GLU A 158 14.54 13.65 5.33
C GLU A 158 15.87 14.29 5.76
N ILE A 159 16.92 13.95 5.03
CA ILE A 159 18.26 14.47 5.21
C ILE A 159 18.42 15.67 4.28
N GLN A 160 18.71 16.83 4.86
CA GLN A 160 19.05 18.01 4.09
C GLN A 160 20.52 17.98 3.65
N VAL A 161 20.78 18.44 2.43
CA VAL A 161 22.12 18.63 1.87
C VAL A 161 22.72 20.00 2.28
N SER A 162 21.98 20.90 2.94
CA SER A 162 22.47 22.24 3.34
C SER A 162 21.95 22.74 4.70
N GLU A 163 22.78 23.53 5.40
CA GLU A 163 22.81 23.81 6.85
C GLU A 163 21.65 24.58 7.51
N SER A 164 20.47 24.78 6.89
CA SER A 164 19.50 25.76 7.43
C SER A 164 18.00 25.44 7.31
N SER A 165 17.59 24.18 7.41
CA SER A 165 16.19 23.86 7.76
C SER A 165 16.00 22.57 8.55
N SER A 166 14.89 22.53 9.27
CA SER A 166 14.51 21.52 10.28
C SER A 166 14.55 20.09 9.75
N ARG A 167 15.18 19.17 10.51
CA ARG A 167 15.04 17.72 10.31
C ARG A 167 13.60 17.30 10.65
N ALA A 168 12.83 16.89 9.65
CA ALA A 168 11.56 16.23 9.88
C ALA A 168 11.82 14.73 10.05
N ARG A 169 11.28 14.16 11.12
CA ARG A 169 11.29 12.72 11.39
C ARG A 169 9.87 12.29 11.63
N THR A 170 9.46 11.26 10.91
CA THR A 170 8.15 10.66 11.11
C THR A 170 8.36 9.20 11.49
N GLY A 171 7.74 8.81 12.60
CA GLY A 171 7.68 7.42 13.03
C GLY A 171 6.45 6.76 12.42
N PHE A 172 6.62 5.57 11.86
CA PHE A 172 5.55 4.84 11.19
C PHE A 172 5.36 3.47 11.83
N GLU A 173 4.10 3.09 12.00
CA GLU A 173 3.76 1.70 12.33
C GLU A 173 3.43 0.95 11.04
N CYS A 174 4.31 0.03 10.65
CA CYS A 174 4.08 -0.90 9.56
C CYS A 174 3.66 -2.25 10.13
N SER A 175 2.38 -2.56 10.00
CA SER A 175 1.79 -3.83 10.45
C SER A 175 1.59 -4.75 9.26
N ARG A 176 2.23 -5.92 9.30
CA ARG A 176 2.04 -7.01 8.33
C ARG A 176 1.05 -8.01 8.89
N PHE A 177 -0.13 -8.13 8.30
CA PHE A 177 -1.18 -9.03 8.76
C PHE A 177 -1.11 -10.40 8.07
N TRP A 178 -1.40 -11.45 8.82
CA TRP A 178 -1.51 -12.84 8.35
C TRP A 178 -2.93 -13.33 8.61
N LEU A 179 -3.73 -13.51 7.56
CA LEU A 179 -4.92 -14.34 7.64
C LEU A 179 -4.52 -15.78 7.30
N ARG A 180 -3.79 -16.45 8.20
CA ARG A 180 -3.28 -17.81 7.97
C ARG A 180 -4.39 -18.87 7.82
N ASP A 181 -5.60 -18.57 8.29
CA ASP A 181 -6.73 -19.51 8.36
C ASP A 181 -7.99 -19.03 7.62
N SER A 182 -7.88 -18.03 6.73
CA SER A 182 -9.04 -17.64 5.91
C SER A 182 -9.16 -18.54 4.68
N PRO A 183 -10.31 -19.19 4.42
CA PRO A 183 -10.57 -19.92 3.19
C PRO A 183 -10.73 -18.99 1.97
N LEU A 184 -10.75 -17.67 2.18
CA LEU A 184 -10.80 -16.68 1.11
C LEU A 184 -9.38 -16.46 0.56
N PRO A 185 -9.19 -16.36 -0.77
CA PRO A 185 -7.90 -15.99 -1.32
C PRO A 185 -7.45 -14.70 -0.64
N ALA A 186 -6.24 -14.70 -0.08
CA ALA A 186 -5.66 -13.50 0.50
C ALA A 186 -5.89 -12.33 -0.46
N PHE A 187 -6.24 -11.15 0.05
CA PHE A 187 -6.22 -9.90 -0.72
C PHE A 187 -4.76 -9.66 -1.14
N SER A 188 -4.31 -10.39 -2.16
CA SER A 188 -2.95 -10.97 -2.15
C SER A 188 -1.87 -10.01 -2.63
N HIS A 189 -2.21 -8.76 -2.97
CA HIS A 189 -1.29 -7.83 -3.63
C HIS A 189 -1.28 -6.42 -3.08
N ASP A 190 -2.15 -6.11 -2.13
CA ASP A 190 -2.43 -4.72 -1.78
C ASP A 190 -1.78 -4.33 -0.46
N VAL A 191 -1.18 -3.14 -0.48
CA VAL A 191 -0.68 -2.44 0.70
C VAL A 191 -1.58 -1.23 0.88
N TYR A 192 -2.10 -1.07 2.10
CA TYR A 192 -2.90 0.08 2.45
C TYR A 192 -2.06 1.01 3.32
N ALA A 193 -1.87 2.25 2.89
CA ALA A 193 -1.34 3.28 3.76
C ALA A 193 -2.53 4.10 4.30
N LYS A 194 -2.53 4.35 5.61
CA LYS A 194 -3.52 5.22 6.24
C LYS A 194 -2.87 6.59 6.47
N LEU A 195 -3.61 7.61 6.07
CA LEU A 195 -3.33 9.03 6.32
C LEU A 195 -3.70 9.37 7.76
#